data_AF-A0A1Y3WCL2-F1
#
_entry.id   AF-A0A1Y3WCL2-F1
#
_cell.length_a   1.000
_cell.length_b   1.000
_cell.length_c   1.000
_cell.angle_alpha   90.00
_cell.angle_beta   90.00
_cell.angle_gamma   90.00
#
_symmetry.space_group_name_H-M   'P 1'
#
loop_
_entity.id
_entity.type
_entity.pdbx_description
1 polymer ?
#
loop_
_entity_poly.entity_id
_entity_poly.type
_entity_poly.pdbx_seq_one_letter_code
_entity_poly.pdbx_strand_id
1 'polypeptide(L)'
;MIWKDSRRYVKINKTLSRVKNRDKNAKTKTKLVLTDPKYPNSVRIVPLNKKADFCLQCMLELYDTNYFEKDLILATQNHISPTLQNIRNTLVKICRRAGIQEYSLHALRHTFATNIVRKTTNMGELKDAAELLGDSYDVVIKTYFHTDSQKKVDLVDAIA
;
A
#
# COMPACT_ATOMS: atom_id res chain seq x y z
N MET A 1 1.95 13.87 -7.45
CA MET A 1 1.19 14.07 -6.18
C MET A 1 0.05 15.06 -6.44
N ILE A 2 -1.01 15.06 -5.64
CA ILE A 2 -2.16 15.98 -5.79
C ILE A 2 -2.38 16.70 -4.45
N TRP A 3 -2.65 18.00 -4.48
CA TRP A 3 -3.04 18.79 -3.31
C TRP A 3 -4.48 19.27 -3.47
N LYS A 4 -5.34 18.95 -2.51
CA LYS A 4 -6.77 19.31 -2.51
C LYS A 4 -7.28 19.40 -1.08
N ASP A 5 -8.20 20.33 -0.79
CA ASP A 5 -8.87 20.44 0.52
C ASP A 5 -7.89 20.44 1.71
N SER A 6 -6.79 21.20 1.58
CA SER A 6 -5.70 21.28 2.58
C SER A 6 -5.07 19.92 2.94
N ARG A 7 -5.10 18.97 2.00
CA ARG A 7 -4.59 17.61 2.17
C ARG A 7 -3.82 17.13 0.94
N ARG A 8 -2.75 16.37 1.19
CA ARG A 8 -1.99 15.70 0.13
C ARG A 8 -2.60 14.35 -0.21
N TYR A 9 -2.63 14.05 -1.51
CA TYR A 9 -3.07 12.79 -2.07
C TYR A 9 -1.97 12.20 -2.94
N VAL A 10 -1.79 10.88 -2.84
CA VAL A 10 -0.84 10.12 -3.65
C VAL A 10 -1.62 9.32 -4.68
N LYS A 11 -1.32 9.55 -5.96
CA LYS A 11 -1.84 8.76 -7.07
C LYS A 11 -0.93 7.56 -7.28
N ILE A 12 -1.51 6.37 -7.22
CA ILE A 12 -0.84 5.11 -7.51
C ILE A 12 -1.37 4.66 -8.87
N ASN A 13 -0.53 4.72 -9.90
CA ASN A 13 -0.94 4.46 -11.28
C ASN A 13 0.13 3.74 -12.11
N LYS A 14 1.20 3.27 -11.49
CA LYS A 14 2.29 2.54 -12.15
C LYS A 14 2.78 1.42 -11.23
N THR A 15 3.29 0.36 -11.84
CA THR A 15 3.92 -0.78 -11.15
C THR A 15 5.38 -0.87 -11.59
N LEU A 16 6.28 -0.76 -10.62
CA LEU A 16 7.71 -1.00 -10.83
C LEU A 16 8.01 -2.50 -10.66
N SER A 17 8.56 -3.12 -11.70
CA SER A 17 8.92 -4.54 -11.70
C SER A 17 10.36 -4.74 -12.14
N ARG A 18 11.02 -5.76 -11.57
CA ARG A 18 12.34 -6.24 -12.04
C ARG A 18 12.13 -7.51 -12.84
N VAL A 19 12.43 -7.46 -14.13
CA VAL A 19 12.23 -8.57 -15.08
C VAL A 19 13.56 -9.08 -15.62
N LYS A 20 13.60 -10.32 -16.11
CA LYS A 20 14.77 -10.85 -16.82
C LYS A 20 15.06 -9.97 -18.04
N ASN A 21 16.33 -9.63 -18.23
CA ASN A 21 16.75 -8.91 -19.42
C ASN A 21 16.90 -9.92 -20.57
N ARG A 22 16.15 -9.70 -21.66
CA ARG A 22 16.12 -10.58 -22.84
C ARG A 22 16.70 -9.90 -24.08
N ASP A 23 17.36 -8.76 -23.91
CA ASP A 23 17.93 -8.01 -25.02
C ASP A 23 19.17 -8.77 -25.56
N LYS A 24 19.37 -8.81 -26.89
CA LYS A 24 20.35 -9.69 -27.54
C LYS A 24 21.79 -9.54 -27.02
N ASN A 25 22.16 -8.37 -26.51
CA ASN A 25 23.48 -8.05 -25.95
C ASN A 25 23.38 -7.50 -24.51
N ALA A 26 22.47 -8.04 -23.71
CA ALA A 26 22.20 -7.55 -22.36
C ALA A 26 23.45 -7.66 -21.45
N LYS A 27 23.92 -6.52 -20.94
CA LYS A 27 25.02 -6.46 -19.94
C LYS A 27 24.59 -6.91 -18.54
N THR A 28 23.29 -7.00 -18.28
CA THR A 28 22.73 -7.34 -16.96
C THR A 28 21.71 -8.47 -17.08
N LYS A 29 21.60 -9.32 -16.05
CA LYS A 29 20.60 -10.41 -16.00
C LYS A 29 19.15 -9.91 -15.87
N THR A 30 18.96 -8.71 -15.30
CA THR A 30 17.63 -8.13 -15.05
C THR A 30 17.60 -6.64 -15.35
N LYS A 31 16.41 -6.12 -15.66
CA LYS A 31 16.14 -4.69 -15.80
C LYS A 31 14.89 -4.27 -15.04
N LEU A 32 14.83 -2.99 -14.65
CA LEU A 32 13.64 -2.37 -14.10
C LEU A 32 12.71 -1.96 -15.24
N VAL A 33 11.42 -2.13 -15.04
CA VAL A 33 10.37 -1.71 -15.97
C VAL A 33 9.25 -1.07 -15.18
N LEU A 34 8.79 0.08 -15.65
CA LEU A 34 7.59 0.73 -15.15
C LEU A 34 6.44 0.40 -16.10
N THR A 35 5.37 -0.17 -15.56
CA THR A 35 4.20 -0.60 -16.34
C THR A 35 2.94 0.00 -15.77
N ASP A 36 1.89 0.13 -16.58
CA ASP A 36 0.57 0.40 -16.05
C ASP A 36 0.08 -0.80 -15.22
N PRO A 37 -0.68 -0.56 -14.15
CA PRO A 37 -1.28 -1.64 -13.39
C PRO A 37 -2.18 -2.50 -14.30
N LYS A 38 -2.10 -3.81 -14.11
CA LYS A 38 -2.85 -4.78 -14.92
C LYS A 38 -4.37 -4.60 -14.82
N TYR A 39 -4.86 -4.11 -13.67
CA TYR A 39 -6.28 -3.98 -13.37
C TYR A 39 -6.64 -2.52 -13.10
N PRO A 40 -7.80 -2.03 -13.59
CA PRO A 40 -8.22 -0.64 -13.38
C PRO A 40 -8.29 -0.23 -11.90
N ASN A 41 -8.79 -1.11 -11.03
CA ASN A 41 -8.89 -0.89 -9.58
C ASN A 41 -7.53 -0.73 -8.86
N SER A 42 -6.42 -1.04 -9.53
CA SER A 42 -5.08 -0.81 -9.00
C SER A 42 -4.64 0.64 -9.19
N VAL A 43 -5.27 1.38 -10.12
CA VAL A 43 -5.11 2.83 -10.25
C VAL A 43 -6.00 3.51 -9.21
N ARG A 44 -5.40 4.20 -8.25
CA ARG A 44 -6.14 4.79 -7.12
C ARG A 44 -5.50 6.05 -6.59
N ILE A 45 -6.29 6.85 -5.87
CA ILE A 45 -5.86 8.06 -5.20
C ILE A 45 -6.02 7.87 -3.70
N VAL A 46 -4.91 7.94 -2.96
CA VAL A 46 -4.89 7.70 -1.51
C VAL A 46 -4.68 9.03 -0.77
N PRO A 47 -5.64 9.49 0.06
CA PRO A 47 -5.46 10.64 0.92
C PRO A 47 -4.47 10.33 2.05
N LEU A 48 -3.52 11.22 2.29
CA LEU A 48 -2.55 11.07 3.38
C LEU A 48 -3.07 11.72 4.65
N ASN A 49 -3.09 11.00 5.77
CA ASN A 49 -3.29 11.64 7.08
C ASN A 49 -2.01 12.41 7.49
N LYS A 50 -2.10 13.23 8.54
CA LYS A 50 -0.97 14.08 9.00
C LYS A 50 0.33 13.29 9.23
N LYS A 51 0.24 12.06 9.79
CA LYS A 51 1.42 11.21 10.04
C LYS A 51 2.03 10.70 8.75
N ALA A 52 1.21 10.23 7.81
CA ALA A 52 1.68 9.75 6.50
C ALA A 52 2.25 10.89 5.65
N ASP A 53 1.66 12.09 5.74
CA ASP A 53 2.15 13.27 5.05
C ASP A 53 3.50 13.73 5.59
N PHE A 54 3.65 13.76 6.92
CA PHE A 54 4.94 14.01 7.57
C PHE A 54 6.01 12.98 7.15
N CYS A 55 5.69 11.68 7.19
CA CYS A 55 6.61 10.65 6.74
C CYS A 55 7.01 10.85 5.27
N LEU A 56 6.08 11.23 4.40
CA LEU A 56 6.38 11.53 3.01
C LEU A 56 7.32 12.73 2.88
N GLN A 57 7.11 13.80 3.64
CA GLN A 57 8.02 14.95 3.64
C GLN A 57 9.43 14.56 4.06
N CYS A 58 9.56 13.80 5.16
CA CYS A 58 10.87 13.28 5.56
C CYS A 58 11.51 12.42 4.47
N MET A 59 10.74 11.58 3.75
CA MET A 59 11.27 10.80 2.63
C MET A 59 11.75 11.70 1.48
N LEU A 60 11.00 12.75 1.13
CA LEU A 60 11.36 13.69 0.07
C LEU A 60 12.59 14.55 0.43
N GLU A 61 12.81 14.83 1.71
CA GLU A 61 13.99 15.56 2.20
C GLU A 61 15.23 14.67 2.31
N LEU A 62 15.06 13.41 2.73
CA LEU A 62 16.18 12.51 3.02
C LEU A 62 16.63 11.67 1.82
N TYR A 63 15.73 11.35 0.90
CA TYR A 63 16.06 10.51 -0.25
C TYR A 63 16.50 11.35 -1.43
N ASP A 64 17.59 10.92 -2.05
CA ASP A 64 18.07 11.51 -3.29
C ASP A 64 17.20 11.11 -4.48
N THR A 65 17.37 11.82 -5.60
CA THR A 65 16.66 11.58 -6.85
C THR A 65 16.92 10.17 -7.35
N ASN A 66 15.84 9.51 -7.79
CA ASN A 66 15.92 8.21 -8.41
C ASN A 66 16.34 8.35 -9.89
N TYR A 67 17.42 7.68 -10.27
CA TYR A 67 17.99 7.75 -11.62
C TYR A 67 17.21 6.96 -12.67
N PHE A 68 16.33 6.05 -12.25
CA PHE A 68 15.48 5.30 -13.18
C PHE A 68 14.22 6.08 -13.56
N GLU A 69 13.57 6.72 -12.59
CA GLU A 69 12.38 7.53 -12.81
C GLU A 69 12.26 8.58 -11.69
N LYS A 70 12.22 9.87 -12.06
CA LYS A 70 12.28 10.99 -11.10
C LYS A 70 11.07 11.07 -10.18
N ASP A 71 9.92 10.56 -10.65
CA ASP A 71 8.68 10.53 -9.87
C ASP A 71 8.68 9.43 -8.79
N LEU A 72 9.68 8.53 -8.76
CA LEU A 72 9.81 7.52 -7.71
C LEU A 72 10.46 8.10 -6.46
N ILE A 73 9.69 8.14 -5.37
CA ILE A 73 10.12 8.69 -4.08
C ILE A 73 11.24 7.87 -3.44
N LEU A 74 11.17 6.53 -3.52
CA LEU A 74 12.14 5.67 -2.85
C LEU A 74 13.40 5.50 -3.70
N ALA A 75 14.54 5.87 -3.12
CA ALA A 75 15.87 5.63 -3.66
C ALA A 75 16.80 5.02 -2.60
N THR A 76 17.66 4.12 -3.03
CA THR A 76 18.80 3.64 -2.24
C THR A 76 20.01 4.56 -2.44
N GLN A 77 21.12 4.31 -1.74
CA GLN A 77 22.38 5.03 -1.96
C GLN A 77 22.91 4.90 -3.41
N ASN A 78 22.45 3.90 -4.16
CA ASN A 78 22.77 3.73 -5.57
C ASN A 78 21.77 4.45 -6.50
N HIS A 79 20.93 5.35 -5.95
CA HIS A 79 19.92 6.13 -6.67
C HIS A 79 18.89 5.32 -7.45
N ILE A 80 18.69 4.05 -7.09
CA ILE A 80 17.66 3.18 -7.64
C ILE A 80 16.68 2.77 -6.55
N SER A 81 15.44 2.46 -6.93
CA SER A 81 14.44 2.00 -5.97
C SER A 81 14.88 0.72 -5.26
N PRO A 82 14.62 0.61 -3.95
CA PRO A 82 14.91 -0.60 -3.20
C PRO A 82 14.11 -1.78 -3.74
N THR A 83 14.71 -2.97 -3.68
CA THR A 83 13.97 -4.20 -4.00
C THR A 83 12.98 -4.54 -2.88
N LEU A 84 11.98 -5.38 -3.18
CA LEU A 84 11.06 -5.88 -2.16
C LEU A 84 11.79 -6.55 -0.99
N GLN A 85 12.90 -7.24 -1.27
CA GLN A 85 13.73 -7.85 -0.23
C GLN A 85 14.42 -6.81 0.64
N ASN A 86 14.90 -5.70 0.06
CA ASN A 86 15.47 -4.60 0.85
C ASN A 86 14.43 -4.04 1.83
N ILE A 87 13.22 -3.76 1.35
CA ILE A 87 12.13 -3.22 2.19
C ILE A 87 11.75 -4.24 3.29
N ARG A 88 11.66 -5.53 2.95
CA ARG A 88 11.35 -6.60 3.92
C ARG A 88 12.42 -6.71 5.00
N ASN A 89 13.69 -6.71 4.61
CA ASN A 89 14.82 -6.74 5.55
C ASN A 89 14.82 -5.50 6.47
N THR A 90 14.48 -4.33 5.92
CA THR A 90 14.34 -3.10 6.72
C THR A 90 13.24 -3.24 7.77
N LEU A 91 12.05 -3.76 7.40
CA LEU A 91 10.96 -3.99 8.35
C LEU A 91 11.38 -4.97 9.45
N VAL A 92 12.03 -6.08 9.09
CA VAL A 92 12.54 -7.06 10.07
C VAL A 92 13.51 -6.42 11.06
N LYS A 93 14.45 -5.60 10.57
CA LYS A 93 15.38 -4.86 11.45
C LYS A 93 14.65 -3.90 12.39
N ILE A 94 13.60 -3.22 11.91
CA ILE A 94 12.77 -2.34 12.75
C ILE A 94 12.08 -3.16 13.84
N CYS A 95 11.44 -4.29 13.50
CA CYS A 95 10.78 -5.17 14.47
C CYS A 95 11.74 -5.65 15.55
N ARG A 96 12.93 -6.14 15.16
CA ARG A 96 13.95 -6.60 16.10
C ARG A 96 14.42 -5.49 17.04
N ARG A 97 14.67 -4.30 16.52
CA ARG A 97 15.08 -3.13 17.33
C ARG A 97 13.99 -2.69 18.31
N ALA A 98 12.72 -2.86 17.94
CA ALA A 98 11.58 -2.57 18.80
C ALA A 98 11.25 -3.69 19.80
N GLY A 99 11.94 -4.84 19.74
CA GLY A 99 11.66 -5.98 20.62
C GLY A 99 10.34 -6.68 20.34
N ILE A 100 9.81 -6.57 19.12
CA ILE A 100 8.54 -7.18 18.71
C ILE A 100 8.75 -8.31 17.70
N GLN A 101 7.74 -9.17 17.55
CA GLN A 101 7.75 -10.23 16.53
C GLN A 101 7.94 -9.65 15.11
N GLU A 102 8.52 -10.47 14.23
CA GLU A 102 8.74 -10.08 12.84
C GLU A 102 7.43 -10.12 12.06
N TYR A 103 7.12 -9.02 11.36
CA TYR A 103 5.93 -8.93 10.50
C TYR A 103 6.31 -8.91 9.03
N SER A 104 5.40 -9.42 8.19
CA SER A 104 5.52 -9.29 6.73
C SER A 104 5.08 -7.91 6.26
N LEU A 105 5.52 -7.50 5.06
CA LEU A 105 5.04 -6.26 4.46
C LEU A 105 3.52 -6.26 4.22
N HIS A 106 2.96 -7.42 3.90
CA HIS A 106 1.52 -7.57 3.71
C HIS A 106 0.76 -7.41 5.02
N ALA A 107 1.34 -7.79 6.17
CA ALA A 107 0.70 -7.59 7.47
C ALA A 107 0.35 -6.12 7.72
N LEU A 108 1.21 -5.17 7.31
CA LEU A 108 0.91 -3.74 7.41
C LEU A 108 -0.34 -3.35 6.61
N ARG A 109 -0.51 -3.89 5.39
CA ARG A 109 -1.70 -3.67 4.57
C ARG A 109 -2.94 -4.31 5.19
N HIS A 110 -2.82 -5.53 5.72
CA HIS A 110 -3.94 -6.17 6.43
C HIS A 110 -4.35 -5.38 7.68
N THR A 111 -3.41 -4.88 8.47
CA THR A 111 -3.71 -4.03 9.63
C THR A 111 -4.41 -2.74 9.21
N PHE A 112 -3.94 -2.09 8.14
CA PHE A 112 -4.61 -0.91 7.59
C PHE A 112 -6.04 -1.22 7.13
N ALA A 113 -6.24 -2.30 6.37
CA ALA A 113 -7.55 -2.74 5.89
C ALA A 113 -8.51 -3.04 7.04
N THR A 114 -8.10 -3.88 8.00
CA THR A 114 -8.90 -4.20 9.19
C THR A 114 -9.30 -2.94 9.95
N ASN A 115 -8.38 -1.99 10.13
CA ASN A 115 -8.67 -0.75 10.86
C ASN A 115 -9.66 0.17 10.14
N ILE A 116 -9.61 0.24 8.81
CA ILE A 116 -10.58 1.05 8.05
C ILE A 116 -11.93 0.36 8.03
N VAL A 117 -11.99 -0.93 7.70
CA VAL A 117 -13.24 -1.71 7.64
C VAL A 117 -13.96 -1.72 8.98
N ARG A 118 -13.24 -1.78 10.11
CA ARG A 118 -13.84 -1.69 11.46
C ARG A 118 -14.50 -0.33 11.75
N LYS A 119 -14.13 0.73 11.02
CA LYS A 119 -14.68 2.08 11.19
C LYS A 119 -15.80 2.39 10.20
N THR A 120 -16.03 1.53 9.21
CA THR A 120 -17.12 1.75 8.26
C THR A 120 -18.46 1.38 8.91
N THR A 121 -19.44 2.24 8.73
CA THR A 121 -20.79 2.12 9.31
C THR A 121 -21.85 1.74 8.28
N ASN A 122 -21.55 1.92 6.99
CA ASN A 122 -22.48 1.65 5.91
C ASN A 122 -21.75 1.08 4.67
N MET A 123 -22.54 0.60 3.70
CA MET A 123 -22.00 -0.03 2.49
C MET A 123 -21.21 0.93 1.60
N GLY A 124 -21.53 2.23 1.62
CA GLY A 124 -20.80 3.26 0.86
C GLY A 124 -19.36 3.38 1.37
N GLU A 125 -19.20 3.55 2.67
CA GLU A 125 -17.88 3.64 3.32
C GLU A 125 -17.04 2.37 3.11
N LEU A 126 -17.69 1.20 3.02
CA LEU A 126 -17.01 -0.05 2.73
C LEU A 126 -16.52 -0.15 1.27
N LYS A 127 -17.26 0.43 0.32
CA LYS A 127 -16.78 0.58 -1.07
C LYS A 127 -15.60 1.55 -1.14
N ASP A 128 -15.67 2.67 -0.43
CA ASP A 128 -14.57 3.64 -0.35
C ASP A 128 -13.31 2.98 0.25
N ALA A 129 -13.48 2.16 1.29
CA ALA A 129 -12.39 1.39 1.88
C ALA A 129 -11.76 0.41 0.88
N ALA A 130 -12.56 -0.28 0.08
CA ALA A 130 -12.07 -1.18 -0.96
C ALA A 130 -11.29 -0.44 -2.05
N GLU A 131 -11.77 0.73 -2.49
CA GLU A 131 -11.07 1.59 -3.46
C GLU A 131 -9.72 2.07 -2.92
N LEU A 132 -9.65 2.51 -1.65
CA LEU A 132 -8.41 2.91 -1.00
C LEU A 132 -7.39 1.77 -0.93
N LEU A 133 -7.86 0.55 -0.67
CA LEU A 133 -7.01 -0.64 -0.68
C LEU A 133 -6.58 -1.00 -2.10
N GLY A 134 -7.37 -0.65 -3.13
CA GLY A 134 -7.17 -1.13 -4.49
C GLY A 134 -7.51 -2.61 -4.60
N ASP A 135 -8.61 -3.01 -3.98
CA ASP A 135 -9.14 -4.37 -3.96
C ASP A 135 -10.62 -4.35 -4.33
N SER A 136 -11.20 -5.51 -4.63
CA SER A 136 -12.64 -5.64 -4.81
C SER A 136 -13.38 -5.63 -3.48
N TYR A 137 -14.59 -5.06 -3.48
CA TYR A 137 -15.49 -5.06 -2.32
C TYR A 137 -15.70 -6.46 -1.73
N ASP A 138 -15.93 -7.46 -2.59
CA ASP A 138 -16.16 -8.85 -2.18
C ASP A 138 -14.95 -9.45 -1.45
N VAL A 139 -13.74 -9.16 -1.93
CA VAL A 139 -12.49 -9.62 -1.28
C VAL A 139 -12.32 -8.95 0.07
N VAL A 140 -12.62 -7.66 0.19
CA VAL A 140 -12.52 -6.92 1.46
C VAL A 140 -13.48 -7.49 2.49
N ILE A 141 -14.75 -7.73 2.12
CA ILE A 141 -15.72 -8.38 3.00
C ILE A 141 -15.23 -9.75 3.43
N LYS A 142 -14.89 -10.61 2.46
CA LYS A 142 -14.49 -11.98 2.74
C LYS A 142 -13.27 -12.07 3.67
N THR A 143 -12.36 -11.11 3.56
CA THR A 143 -11.06 -11.14 4.24
C THR A 143 -11.09 -10.44 5.60
N TYR A 144 -11.90 -9.40 5.77
CA TYR A 144 -11.85 -8.54 6.97
C TYR A 144 -13.18 -8.45 7.72
N PHE A 145 -14.29 -8.83 7.10
CA PHE A 145 -15.63 -8.75 7.68
C PHE A 145 -16.09 -10.13 8.16
N HIS A 146 -15.57 -10.53 9.33
CA HIS A 146 -16.00 -11.76 9.99
C HIS A 146 -17.23 -11.45 10.87
N THR A 147 -18.36 -12.10 10.58
CA THR A 147 -19.57 -12.00 11.41
C THR A 147 -19.44 -12.89 12.63
N ASP A 148 -19.76 -12.35 13.81
CA ASP A 148 -19.94 -13.11 15.04
C ASP A 148 -21.33 -13.74 15.07
N SER A 149 -21.47 -14.97 15.58
CA SER A 149 -22.75 -15.64 15.76
C SER A 149 -23.68 -14.88 16.71
N GLN A 150 -23.14 -14.21 17.73
CA GLN A 150 -23.95 -13.44 18.69
C GLN A 150 -24.65 -12.25 18.00
N LYS A 151 -23.92 -11.56 17.12
CA LYS A 151 -24.46 -10.43 16.35
C LYS A 151 -25.61 -10.81 15.43
N LYS A 152 -25.73 -12.08 15.03
CA LYS A 152 -26.84 -12.55 14.19
C LYS A 152 -28.15 -12.61 14.97
N VAL A 153 -28.08 -12.97 16.26
CA VAL A 153 -29.24 -12.99 17.16
C VAL A 153 -29.72 -11.56 17.40
N ASP A 154 -28.79 -10.67 17.77
CA ASP A 154 -29.10 -9.24 18.01
C ASP A 154 -29.74 -8.56 16.78
N LEU A 155 -29.36 -8.96 15.55
CA LEU A 155 -29.96 -8.45 14.31
C LEU A 155 -31.40 -8.90 14.10
N VAL A 156 -31.75 -10.12 14.51
CA VAL A 156 -33.12 -10.63 14.41
C VAL A 156 -33.98 -9.97 15.48
N ASP A 157 -33.45 -9.83 16.69
CA ASP A 157 -34.15 -9.21 17.82
C ASP A 157 -34.41 -7.72 17.59
N ALA A 158 -33.52 -7.01 16.87
CA ALA A 158 -33.70 -5.60 16.52
C ALA A 158 -34.83 -5.33 15.50
N ILE A 159 -35.44 -6.37 14.92
CA ILE A 159 -36.58 -6.27 14.00
C ILE A 159 -37.93 -6.36 14.75
N ALA A 160 -37.92 -6.80 16.01
CA ALA A 160 -39.10 -6.89 16.88
C ALA A 160 -39.40 -5.56 17.59
#